data_AF-A0A2A4YDH9-F1
#
_entry.id   AF-A0A2A4YDH9-F1
#
_cell.length_a   1.000
_cell.length_b   1.000
_cell.length_c   1.000
_cell.angle_alpha   90.00
_cell.angle_beta   90.00
_cell.angle_gamma   90.00
#
_symmetry.space_group_name_H-M   'P 1'
#
loop_
_entity.id
_entity.type
_entity.pdbx_description
1 polymer ?
#
loop_
_entity_poly.entity_id
_entity_poly.type
_entity_poly.pdbx_seq_one_letter_code
_entity_poly.pdbx_strand_id
1 'polypeptide(L)' 'MRFSVFLRVLTVILCSFTLLTEAAIDYQRVYVSNLYDDTVSVINKETNAAGSTISVGEGPAALAVTPDGLRVYV' A
#
# COMPACT_ATOMS: atom_id res chain seq x y z
N MET A 1 31.16 -17.06 -29.85
CA MET A 1 29.85 -17.43 -29.26
C MET A 1 29.63 -16.89 -27.83
N ARG A 2 30.24 -15.77 -27.41
CA ARG A 2 30.20 -15.33 -25.99
C ARG A 2 29.86 -13.85 -25.78
N PHE A 3 29.39 -13.16 -26.81
CA PHE A 3 28.98 -11.75 -26.70
C PHE A 3 27.44 -11.61 -26.66
N SER A 4 26.73 -12.45 -27.42
CA SER A 4 25.26 -12.49 -27.45
C SER A 4 24.64 -13.02 -26.14
N VAL A 5 25.32 -13.92 -25.43
CA VAL A 5 24.88 -14.42 -24.12
C VAL A 5 25.06 -13.35 -23.05
N PHE A 6 26.17 -12.60 -23.09
CA PHE A 6 26.46 -11.54 -22.12
C PHE A 6 25.48 -10.37 -22.22
N LEU A 7 25.10 -9.99 -23.46
CA LEU A 7 24.11 -8.94 -23.72
C LEU A 7 22.71 -9.34 -23.23
N ARG A 8 22.33 -10.63 -23.37
CA ARG A 8 21.05 -11.17 -22.87
C ARG A 8 20.97 -11.20 -21.35
N VAL A 9 22.06 -11.58 -20.67
CA VAL A 9 22.16 -11.60 -19.20
C VAL A 9 22.11 -10.17 -18.65
N LEU A 10 22.74 -9.20 -19.32
CA LEU A 10 22.73 -7.78 -18.93
C LEU A 10 21.32 -7.17 -19.00
N THR A 11 20.53 -7.48 -20.04
CA THR A 11 19.14 -7.03 -20.15
C THR A 11 18.22 -7.65 -19.09
N VAL A 12 18.44 -8.91 -18.71
CA VAL A 12 17.63 -9.56 -17.64
C VAL A 12 17.92 -8.91 -16.28
N ILE A 13 19.17 -8.55 -15.99
CA ILE A 13 19.56 -7.89 -14.72
C ILE A 13 19.00 -6.47 -14.64
N LEU A 14 19.02 -5.71 -15.75
CA LEU A 14 18.43 -4.37 -15.81
C LEU A 14 16.90 -4.41 -15.69
N CYS A 15 16.23 -5.42 -16.27
CA CYS A 15 14.78 -5.60 -16.13
C CYS A 15 14.38 -5.98 -14.69
N SER A 16 15.20 -6.79 -14.01
CA SER A 16 15.00 -7.13 -12.59
C SER A 16 15.22 -5.95 -11.64
N PHE A 17 16.05 -4.97 -12.02
CA PHE A 17 16.30 -3.77 -11.20
C PHE A 17 15.19 -2.72 -11.34
N THR A 18 14.50 -2.68 -12.48
CA THR A 18 13.36 -1.78 -12.69
C THR A 18 12.05 -2.27 -12.06
N LEU A 19 11.91 -3.57 -11.79
CA LEU A 19 10.71 -4.16 -11.14
C LEU A 19 10.57 -3.80 -9.65
N LEU A 20 11.62 -3.28 -9.01
CA LEU A 20 11.51 -2.71 -7.65
C LEU A 20 10.83 -1.33 -7.65
N THR A 21 10.59 -0.75 -8.83
CA THR A 21 9.85 0.50 -9.03
C THR A 21 8.51 0.26 -9.74
N GLU A 22 8.07 -0.99 -9.85
CA GLU A 22 6.68 -1.31 -10.17
C GLU A 22 5.86 -1.08 -8.90
N ALA A 23 4.80 -0.31 -8.96
CA ALA A 23 3.96 -0.03 -7.80
C ALA A 23 3.37 -1.34 -7.22
N ALA A 24 3.98 -1.87 -6.16
CA ALA A 24 3.38 -2.90 -5.33
C ALA A 24 2.26 -2.26 -4.49
N ILE A 25 1.13 -1.94 -5.12
CA ILE A 25 -0.10 -1.63 -4.40
C ILE A 25 -0.88 -2.94 -4.28
N ASP A 26 -0.55 -3.72 -3.27
CA ASP A 26 -1.59 -4.34 -2.45
C ASP A 26 -1.22 -4.18 -0.98
N TYR A 27 -1.24 -2.92 -0.52
CA TYR A 27 -1.40 -2.69 0.89
C TYR A 27 -2.86 -3.01 1.20
N GLN A 28 -3.14 -4.24 1.63
CA GLN A 28 -4.41 -4.56 2.25
C GLN A 28 -4.47 -3.72 3.55
N ARG A 29 -5.06 -2.54 3.48
CA ARG A 29 -5.10 -1.57 4.58
C ARG A 29 -6.30 -1.86 5.48
N VAL A 30 -6.06 -1.84 6.79
CA VAL A 30 -7.13 -1.86 7.79
C VAL A 30 -7.32 -0.43 8.29
N TYR A 31 -8.56 0.02 8.32
CA TYR A 31 -8.93 1.35 8.83
C TYR A 31 -9.62 1.18 10.18
N VAL A 32 -9.16 1.93 11.18
CA VAL A 32 -9.70 1.91 12.54
C VAL A 32 -10.12 3.32 12.91
N SER A 33 -11.40 3.49 13.23
CA SER A 33 -11.94 4.76 13.72
C SER A 33 -11.61 4.94 15.21
N ASN A 34 -10.88 6.00 15.53
CA ASN A 34 -10.54 6.38 16.90
C ASN A 34 -11.56 7.43 17.36
N LEU A 35 -12.68 6.96 17.89
CA LEU A 35 -13.85 7.79 18.21
C LEU A 35 -13.52 9.03 19.06
N TYR A 36 -12.69 8.89 20.09
CA TYR A 36 -12.36 9.98 21.01
C TYR A 36 -11.18 10.83 20.58
N ASP A 37 -10.46 10.42 19.53
CA ASP A 37 -9.27 11.09 19.03
C ASP A 37 -9.51 11.78 17.68
N ASP A 38 -10.77 11.80 17.20
CA ASP A 38 -11.21 12.47 15.95
C ASP A 38 -10.40 12.08 14.70
N THR A 39 -9.89 10.84 14.71
CA THR A 39 -8.95 10.33 13.71
C THR A 39 -9.30 8.92 13.24
N VAL A 40 -8.73 8.53 12.10
CA VAL A 40 -8.71 7.17 11.58
C VAL A 40 -7.27 6.71 11.44
N SER A 41 -6.94 5.56 12.01
CA SER A 41 -5.65 4.90 11.84
C SER A 41 -5.68 3.97 10.62
N VAL A 42 -4.61 4.01 9.82
CA VAL A 42 -4.38 3.09 8.69
C VAL A 42 -3.31 2.10 9.11
N ILE A 43 -3.65 0.81 9.13
CA ILE A 43 -2.77 -0.28 9.55
C ILE A 43 -2.42 -1.14 8.33
N ASN A 44 -1.16 -1.57 8.26
CA ASN A 44 -0.74 -2.58 7.30
C ASN A 44 -1.21 -3.96 7.78
N LYS A 45 -2.08 -4.64 7.01
CA LYS A 45 -2.63 -5.95 7.40
C LYS A 45 -1.58 -7.06 7.45
N GLU A 46 -0.56 -7.03 6.59
CA GLU A 46 0.43 -8.10 6.51
C GLU A 46 1.35 -8.09 7.73
N THR A 47 1.79 -6.89 8.14
CA THR A 47 2.75 -6.73 9.23
C THR A 47 2.10 -6.39 10.57
N ASN A 48 0.80 -6.07 10.56
CA ASN A 48 0.07 -5.44 11.68
C ASN A 48 0.75 -4.18 12.22
N ALA A 49 1.59 -3.53 11.41
CA ALA A 49 2.25 -2.30 11.79
C ALA A 49 1.28 -1.11 11.64
N ALA A 50 1.27 -0.24 12.65
CA ALA A 50 0.59 1.04 12.55
C ALA A 50 1.22 1.87 11.42
N GLY A 51 0.38 2.32 10.49
CA GLY A 51 0.76 3.21 9.41
C GLY A 51 0.41 4.65 9.76
N SER A 52 -0.26 5.33 8.83
CA SER A 52 -0.63 6.74 8.97
C SER A 52 -1.91 6.94 9.79
N THR A 53 -2.00 8.07 10.49
CA THR A 53 -3.23 8.54 11.13
C THR A 53 -3.79 9.73 10.35
N ILE A 54 -5.09 9.74 10.13
CA ILE A 54 -5.80 10.74 9.32
C ILE A 54 -6.84 11.43 10.21
N SER A 55 -6.80 12.76 10.29
CA SER A 55 -7.86 13.54 10.97
C SER A 55 -9.11 13.58 10.09
N VAL A 56 -10.27 13.24 10.66
CA VAL A 56 -11.53 13.09 9.90
C VAL A 56 -12.70 13.90 10.44
N GLY A 57 -12.57 14.48 11.63
CA GLY A 57 -13.64 15.22 12.31
C GLY A 57 -14.10 14.54 13.59
N GLU A 58 -15.03 15.19 14.29
CA GLU A 58 -15.44 14.77 15.64
C GLU A 58 -16.17 13.42 15.63
N GLY A 59 -15.70 12.48 16.47
CA GLY A 59 -16.43 11.25 16.76
C GLY A 59 -16.64 10.31 15.58
N PRO A 60 -15.59 9.85 14.85
CA PRO A 60 -15.78 8.87 13.79
C PRO A 60 -16.29 7.54 14.36
N ALA A 61 -17.52 7.17 14.00
CA ALA A 61 -18.21 6.00 14.54
C ALA A 61 -18.44 4.87 13.52
N ALA A 62 -18.49 5.21 12.22
CA ALA A 62 -18.74 4.26 11.15
C ALA A 62 -17.71 4.42 10.03
N LEU A 63 -17.43 3.32 9.35
CA LEU A 63 -16.58 3.29 8.17
C LEU A 63 -17.24 2.46 7.08
N ALA A 64 -17.25 2.95 5.85
CA ALA A 64 -17.71 2.20 4.68
C ALA A 64 -16.64 2.20 3.59
N VAL A 65 -16.25 1.01 3.13
CA VAL A 65 -15.25 0.84 2.07
C VAL A 65 -15.96 0.53 0.76
N THR A 66 -15.55 1.16 -0.33
CA THR A 66 -16.08 0.83 -1.67
C THR A 66 -15.64 -0.58 -2.09
N PRO A 67 -16.42 -1.29 -2.93
CA PRO A 67 -16.06 -2.65 -3.37
C PRO A 67 -14.72 -2.74 -4.11
N ASP A 68 -14.32 -1.65 -4.77
CA ASP A 68 -13.02 -1.52 -5.44
C ASP A 68 -11.85 -1.25 -4.48
N GLY A 69 -12.13 -1.04 -3.18
CA GLY A 69 -11.12 -0.76 -2.15
C GLY A 69 -10.43 0.60 -2.28
N LEU A 70 -10.85 1.46 -3.22
CA LEU A 70 -10.19 2.72 -3.52
C LEU A 70 -10.62 3.87 -2.60
N ARG A 71 -11.78 3.74 -1.95
CA ARG A 71 -12.35 4.80 -1.10
C ARG A 71 -12.88 4.22 0.21
N VAL A 72 -12.72 5.03 1.26
CA VAL A 72 -13.30 4.81 2.58
C VAL A 72 -14.06 6.07 2.96
N TYR A 73 -15.29 5.90 3.45
CA TYR A 73 -16.14 6.97 3.96
C TYR A 73 -16.24 6.84 5.48
N VAL A 74 -16.16 7.99 6.16
CA VAL A 74 -16.38 8.21 7.60
C VAL A 74 -17.70 8.94 7.77
#